data_AF-A0AA36A5V2-F1
#
_entry.id   AF-A0AA36A5V2-F1
#
_cell.length_a   1.000
_cell.length_b   1.000
_cell.length_c   1.000
_cell.angle_alpha   90.00
_cell.angle_beta   90.00
_cell.angle_gamma   90.00
#
_symmetry.space_group_name_H-M   'P 1'
#
loop_
_entity.id
_entity.type
_entity.pdbx_description
1 polymer ?
#
loop_
_entity_poly.entity_id
_entity_poly.type
_entity_poly.pdbx_seq_one_letter_code
_entity_poly.pdbx_strand_id
1 'polypeptide(L)'
;MLIIVANLRISFFSRNPRSVIFALHTMSSPSPTTIVAEYAKSGKSSCKKCSEKIDSKSLRLGLKSRDPRGYDSLKWHHFNCFFSLDSIPASSAETFEGFSELKGSDQDKLKQMMSEEDRTSTKRGDVDAESDKRDLKKLKTDEDEESVKEKKNATNEKIVVEYAKSGKSSCKKCTEKIDSKSLRLGLSFWDPRGYENTKWYHSDCFFPLDVNLLSAESIEGFSELKSDDQEKLKILVTERDQSSKKLNEDAEPELQRKDQKSGKSDKDEERVQEKKNATNEKIVAEYAKSGRSSCKKCSEKIDSKSLRLGLSIWDPRGYENTKWYHSDCFFPLDVNLLSAESIEGFSQLKSDDQEKLKKLVTEKDQSSKKTSDKLDEDIGLKIDFSPNDVKDNYKGATLQPKWKVFQTLMYLEREDGLQDSSKIAAFDFDGCLAKTSVQRVGASAWSLMYASIPNKLQSLYNDGFKLVIFTNESNIERWKNKRQVAVDSKIGRLNSFIKLANVPIQVFIACGVSKGQEHDPFRKPKTGMWQIMEQHFNSGIPIDMDKSFYVGDAAGRKDDHSDADKKFAEAIGLKFYLPEEYFDQ
;
A
#
# COMPACT_ATOMS: atom_id res chain seq x y z
N MET A 1 2.97 58.15 46.94
CA MET A 1 2.57 56.95 47.69
C MET A 1 1.34 57.31 48.51
N LEU A 2 0.21 56.62 48.56
CA LEU A 2 -0.30 55.38 47.95
C LEU A 2 -1.83 55.41 48.22
N ILE A 3 -2.61 54.93 47.23
CA ILE A 3 -3.95 54.34 47.33
C ILE A 3 -5.13 55.23 47.74
N ILE A 4 -6.15 55.33 46.87
CA ILE A 4 -7.52 54.83 47.11
C ILE A 4 -8.25 54.64 45.77
N VAL A 5 -9.04 53.56 45.75
CA VAL A 5 -9.81 52.91 44.68
C VAL A 5 -10.92 53.80 44.11
N ALA A 6 -11.18 53.72 42.80
CA ALA A 6 -12.38 54.26 42.17
C ALA A 6 -13.08 53.21 41.30
N ASN A 7 -14.32 52.91 41.67
CA ASN A 7 -15.33 52.24 40.84
C ASN A 7 -15.93 53.26 39.85
N LEU A 8 -16.10 52.88 38.58
CA LEU A 8 -17.07 53.56 37.71
C LEU A 8 -17.71 52.59 36.70
N ARG A 9 -19.04 52.54 36.75
CA ARG A 9 -19.94 51.98 35.74
C ARG A 9 -19.97 52.89 34.51
N ILE A 10 -20.04 52.31 33.31
CA ILE A 10 -20.59 52.96 32.12
C ILE A 10 -21.54 51.99 31.41
N SER A 11 -22.76 52.46 31.20
CA SER A 11 -23.84 51.88 30.41
C SER A 11 -23.80 52.42 28.98
N PHE A 12 -24.08 51.59 27.96
CA PHE A 12 -24.57 52.08 26.66
C PHE A 12 -25.62 51.17 26.00
N PHE A 13 -26.54 51.86 25.35
CA PHE A 13 -27.82 51.56 24.70
C PHE A 13 -27.94 50.41 23.67
N SER A 14 -29.07 49.67 23.79
CA SER A 14 -30.17 49.47 22.80
C SER A 14 -29.89 49.23 21.31
N ARG A 15 -30.30 48.04 20.80
CA ARG A 15 -31.43 47.86 19.83
C ARG A 15 -31.63 46.39 19.41
N ASN A 16 -32.89 45.93 19.52
CA ASN A 16 -33.52 44.71 18.97
C ASN A 16 -33.61 44.77 17.41
N PRO A 17 -34.07 43.76 16.61
CA PRO A 17 -34.68 42.44 16.94
C PRO A 17 -34.32 41.25 16.00
N ARG A 18 -35.00 40.10 16.23
CA ARG A 18 -35.23 38.92 15.35
C ARG A 18 -34.30 37.72 15.52
N SER A 19 -34.66 36.94 16.54
CA SER A 19 -34.41 35.51 16.70
C SER A 19 -34.85 34.71 15.46
N VAL A 20 -33.88 34.14 14.74
CA VAL A 20 -34.06 32.94 13.93
C VAL A 20 -33.42 31.80 14.71
N ILE A 21 -34.26 30.97 15.34
CA ILE A 21 -33.81 29.74 16.00
C ILE A 21 -33.44 28.75 14.88
N PHE A 22 -32.16 28.64 14.57
CA PHE A 22 -31.64 27.44 13.92
C PHE A 22 -31.35 26.43 15.02
N ALA A 23 -32.23 25.43 15.14
CA ALA A 23 -32.01 24.28 15.99
C ALA A 23 -30.71 23.58 15.55
N LEU A 24 -29.68 23.63 16.38
CA LEU A 24 -28.53 22.73 16.27
C LEU A 24 -29.07 21.30 16.37
N HIS A 25 -29.05 20.57 15.26
CA HIS A 25 -29.02 19.12 15.32
C HIS A 25 -27.63 18.73 15.83
N THR A 26 -27.57 18.39 17.11
CA THR A 26 -26.46 17.68 17.71
C THR A 26 -26.28 16.36 16.96
N MET A 27 -25.14 16.21 16.27
CA MET A 27 -24.74 14.92 15.70
C MET A 27 -24.42 13.99 16.88
N SER A 28 -25.38 13.12 17.19
CA SER A 28 -25.29 12.12 18.25
C SER A 28 -24.19 11.11 17.92
N SER A 29 -23.32 10.86 18.90
CA SER A 29 -22.32 9.79 18.91
C SER A 29 -22.96 8.43 18.56
N PRO A 30 -22.25 7.50 17.88
CA PRO A 30 -22.80 6.17 17.64
C PRO A 30 -23.09 5.49 18.99
N SER A 31 -24.36 5.21 19.25
CA SER A 31 -24.80 4.50 20.46
C SER A 31 -24.20 3.10 20.51
N PRO A 32 -23.86 2.56 21.70
CA PRO A 32 -23.34 1.21 21.83
C PRO A 32 -24.32 0.18 21.24
N THR A 33 -23.79 -0.76 20.46
CA THR A 33 -24.56 -1.90 19.96
C THR A 33 -24.85 -2.85 21.11
N THR A 34 -26.12 -2.95 21.52
CA THR A 34 -26.56 -3.90 22.56
C THR A 34 -26.90 -5.25 21.93
N ILE A 35 -26.55 -6.33 22.61
CA ILE A 35 -26.90 -7.69 22.20
C ILE A 35 -28.22 -8.08 22.87
N VAL A 36 -29.14 -8.60 22.07
CA VAL A 36 -30.46 -9.07 22.52
C VAL A 36 -30.53 -10.58 22.35
N ALA A 37 -30.98 -11.29 23.38
CA ALA A 37 -31.21 -12.74 23.35
C ALA A 37 -32.68 -13.04 23.67
N GLU A 38 -33.37 -13.73 22.76
CA GLU A 38 -34.76 -14.15 22.98
C GLU A 38 -35.12 -15.42 22.21
N TYR A 39 -36.24 -16.04 22.57
CA TYR A 39 -36.87 -17.03 21.71
C TYR A 39 -37.63 -16.35 20.57
N ALA A 40 -37.46 -16.85 19.35
CA ALA A 40 -38.07 -16.28 18.17
C ALA A 40 -39.60 -16.25 18.28
N LYS A 41 -40.19 -15.05 18.32
CA LYS A 41 -41.66 -14.87 18.47
C LYS A 41 -42.46 -15.45 17.28
N SER A 42 -41.83 -15.61 16.12
CA SER A 42 -42.40 -16.25 14.93
C SER A 42 -41.28 -16.68 13.97
N GLY A 43 -41.61 -17.55 13.01
CA GLY A 43 -40.70 -17.99 11.93
C GLY A 43 -40.40 -16.96 10.83
N LYS A 44 -40.77 -15.68 11.04
CA LYS A 44 -40.69 -14.65 9.98
C LYS A 44 -39.28 -14.07 9.81
N SER A 45 -38.48 -14.06 10.88
CA SER A 45 -37.10 -13.53 10.87
C SER A 45 -36.16 -14.44 10.08
N SER A 46 -35.23 -13.84 9.33
CA SER A 46 -34.13 -14.54 8.67
C SER A 46 -32.80 -14.23 9.36
N CYS A 47 -31.93 -15.23 9.41
CA CYS A 47 -30.57 -15.08 9.92
C CYS A 47 -29.73 -14.25 8.96
N LYS A 48 -28.98 -13.29 9.48
CA LYS A 48 -28.10 -12.43 8.65
C LYS A 48 -26.79 -13.08 8.21
N LYS A 49 -26.43 -14.26 8.75
CA LYS A 49 -25.25 -15.03 8.34
C LYS A 49 -25.56 -16.04 7.23
N CYS A 50 -26.48 -16.97 7.47
CA CYS A 50 -26.82 -18.03 6.51
C CYS A 50 -28.05 -17.72 5.64
N SER A 51 -28.72 -16.58 5.85
CA SER A 51 -29.95 -16.16 5.14
C SER A 51 -31.19 -17.04 5.37
N GLU A 52 -31.06 -18.18 6.04
CA GLU A 52 -32.16 -19.08 6.37
C GLU A 52 -33.15 -18.51 7.39
N LYS A 53 -34.38 -19.03 7.38
CA LYS A 53 -35.41 -18.67 8.37
C LYS A 53 -35.02 -19.17 9.76
N ILE A 54 -35.40 -18.38 10.77
CA ILE A 54 -35.21 -18.73 12.17
C ILE A 54 -36.55 -19.25 12.69
N ASP A 55 -36.58 -20.49 13.13
CA ASP A 55 -37.82 -21.15 13.55
C ASP A 55 -38.47 -20.50 14.75
N SER A 56 -39.80 -20.51 14.79
CA SER A 56 -40.56 -20.02 15.95
C SER A 56 -40.15 -20.78 17.22
N LYS A 57 -40.04 -20.05 18.34
CA LYS A 57 -39.59 -20.53 19.65
C LYS A 57 -38.14 -21.03 19.71
N SER A 58 -37.36 -20.92 18.63
CA SER A 58 -35.91 -21.21 18.68
C SER A 58 -35.14 -20.04 19.29
N LEU A 59 -34.02 -20.34 19.96
CA LEU A 59 -33.14 -19.31 20.52
C LEU A 59 -32.45 -18.52 19.40
N ARG A 60 -32.59 -17.19 19.44
CA ARG A 60 -31.95 -16.28 18.47
C ARG A 60 -31.28 -15.11 19.16
N LEU A 61 -30.23 -14.62 18.52
CA LEU A 61 -29.42 -13.52 19.02
C LEU A 61 -29.48 -12.35 18.02
N GLY A 62 -29.58 -11.13 18.53
CA GLY A 62 -29.82 -9.93 17.75
C GLY A 62 -28.86 -8.81 18.12
N LEU A 63 -28.25 -8.17 17.13
CA LEU A 63 -27.53 -6.91 17.33
C LEU A 63 -28.53 -5.76 17.20
N LYS A 64 -28.73 -5.00 18.28
CA LYS A 64 -29.59 -3.82 18.34
C LYS A 64 -28.75 -2.57 18.11
N SER A 65 -29.08 -1.82 17.06
CA SER A 65 -28.46 -0.54 16.75
C SER A 65 -29.53 0.52 16.54
N ARG A 66 -29.32 1.73 17.05
CA ARG A 66 -30.25 2.85 16.88
C ARG A 66 -29.86 3.69 15.66
N ASP A 67 -30.78 3.88 14.72
CA ASP A 67 -30.59 4.81 13.59
C ASP A 67 -30.61 6.26 14.12
N PRO A 68 -29.86 7.21 13.50
CA PRO A 68 -29.97 8.65 13.77
C PRO A 68 -31.39 9.22 13.84
N ARG A 69 -32.38 8.56 13.21
CA ARG A 69 -33.82 8.90 13.26
C ARG A 69 -34.56 8.34 14.49
N GLY A 70 -33.85 7.68 15.41
CA GLY A 70 -34.36 7.19 16.68
C GLY A 70 -34.99 5.79 16.65
N TYR A 71 -35.02 5.13 15.50
CA TYR A 71 -35.59 3.77 15.33
C TYR A 71 -34.57 2.68 15.66
N ASP A 72 -35.03 1.64 16.34
CA ASP A 72 -34.22 0.46 16.65
C ASP A 72 -34.19 -0.50 15.45
N SER A 73 -32.99 -0.85 14.99
CA SER A 73 -32.75 -1.89 14.00
C SER A 73 -32.17 -3.12 14.67
N LEU A 74 -32.83 -4.27 14.49
CA LEU A 74 -32.42 -5.57 15.03
C LEU A 74 -31.98 -6.51 13.92
N LYS A 75 -30.72 -6.95 13.98
CA LYS A 75 -30.16 -7.94 13.04
C LYS A 75 -30.12 -9.32 13.69
N TRP A 76 -31.12 -10.16 13.39
CA TRP A 76 -31.27 -11.50 13.96
C TRP A 76 -30.35 -12.56 13.33
N HIS A 77 -29.85 -13.46 14.16
CA HIS A 77 -29.03 -14.61 13.77
C HIS A 77 -29.52 -15.86 14.54
N HIS A 78 -29.34 -17.06 13.98
CA HIS A 78 -29.43 -18.28 14.79
C HIS A 78 -28.38 -18.24 15.89
N PHE A 79 -28.64 -18.95 17.00
CA PHE A 79 -27.69 -19.11 18.11
C PHE A 79 -26.26 -19.48 17.62
N ASN A 80 -26.13 -20.52 16.79
CA ASN A 80 -24.84 -20.98 16.23
C ASN A 80 -24.28 -20.06 15.12
N CYS A 81 -25.08 -19.13 14.61
CA CYS A 81 -24.69 -18.22 13.54
C CYS A 81 -24.19 -16.87 14.06
N PHE A 82 -24.37 -16.59 15.35
CA PHE A 82 -24.12 -15.27 15.93
C PHE A 82 -22.63 -15.03 16.23
N PHE A 83 -21.90 -16.05 16.70
CA PHE A 83 -20.54 -15.92 17.22
C PHE A 83 -19.41 -16.18 16.21
N SER A 84 -19.72 -16.49 14.94
CA SER A 84 -18.68 -16.53 13.88
C SER A 84 -18.43 -15.15 13.24
N LEU A 85 -18.65 -14.09 13.99
CA LEU A 85 -18.46 -12.71 13.55
C LEU A 85 -17.37 -12.10 14.44
N ASP A 86 -16.22 -11.77 13.87
CA ASP A 86 -14.97 -11.37 14.55
C ASP A 86 -15.03 -10.04 15.34
N SER A 87 -16.19 -9.60 15.83
CA SER A 87 -16.35 -8.33 16.55
C SER A 87 -17.62 -8.30 17.40
N ILE A 88 -17.62 -8.93 18.57
CA ILE A 88 -18.69 -8.77 19.56
C ILE A 88 -18.14 -8.00 20.77
N PRO A 89 -18.75 -6.87 21.17
CA PRO A 89 -18.20 -5.98 22.22
C PRO A 89 -18.55 -6.41 23.66
N ALA A 90 -19.05 -7.62 23.89
CA ALA A 90 -19.57 -8.02 25.20
C ALA A 90 -18.56 -8.82 26.01
N SER A 91 -18.29 -8.35 27.23
CA SER A 91 -17.40 -9.00 28.20
C SER A 91 -18.04 -10.16 28.97
N SER A 92 -19.38 -10.32 28.93
CA SER A 92 -20.11 -11.42 29.57
C SER A 92 -21.51 -11.61 28.98
N ALA A 93 -21.98 -12.87 28.89
CA ALA A 93 -23.33 -13.23 28.41
C ALA A 93 -24.45 -12.62 29.25
N GLU A 94 -24.15 -12.30 30.50
CA GLU A 94 -25.09 -11.71 31.46
C GLU A 94 -25.46 -10.26 31.11
N THR A 95 -24.69 -9.63 30.21
CA THR A 95 -24.96 -8.27 29.73
C THR A 95 -25.99 -8.22 28.59
N PHE A 96 -26.48 -9.37 28.12
CA PHE A 96 -27.42 -9.43 27.00
C PHE A 96 -28.83 -9.04 27.44
N GLU A 97 -29.47 -8.15 26.69
CA GLU A 97 -30.87 -7.78 26.86
C GLU A 97 -31.75 -9.03 26.62
N GLY A 98 -32.53 -9.44 27.63
CA GLY A 98 -33.37 -10.64 27.57
C GLY A 98 -32.72 -11.93 28.11
N PHE A 99 -31.46 -11.90 28.56
CA PHE A 99 -30.76 -13.07 29.12
C PHE A 99 -31.50 -13.73 30.28
N SER A 100 -31.98 -12.93 31.24
CA SER A 100 -32.70 -13.39 32.44
C SER A 100 -34.04 -14.06 32.12
N GLU A 101 -34.60 -13.86 30.93
CA GLU A 101 -35.87 -14.43 30.49
C GLU A 101 -35.71 -15.78 29.78
N LEU A 102 -34.47 -16.21 29.52
CA LEU A 102 -34.16 -17.50 28.92
C LEU A 102 -34.25 -18.63 29.96
N LYS A 103 -34.46 -19.87 29.47
CA LYS A 103 -34.39 -21.05 30.33
C LYS A 103 -32.96 -21.22 30.87
N GLY A 104 -32.81 -21.70 32.10
CA GLY A 104 -31.50 -21.92 32.72
C GLY A 104 -30.53 -22.73 31.85
N SER A 105 -31.02 -23.77 31.16
CA SER A 105 -30.22 -24.55 30.22
C SER A 105 -29.66 -23.76 29.03
N ASP A 106 -30.34 -22.70 28.58
CA ASP A 106 -29.90 -21.85 27.47
C ASP A 106 -29.07 -20.65 27.96
N GLN A 107 -29.28 -20.21 29.21
CA GLN A 107 -28.38 -19.28 29.91
C GLN A 107 -27.00 -19.89 30.09
N ASP A 108 -26.94 -21.15 30.52
CA ASP A 108 -25.68 -21.88 30.69
C ASP A 108 -24.96 -22.10 29.36
N LYS A 109 -25.70 -22.41 28.28
CA LYS A 109 -25.14 -22.50 26.92
C LYS A 109 -24.51 -21.20 26.44
N LEU A 110 -25.13 -20.05 26.73
CA LEU A 110 -24.58 -18.74 26.38
C LEU A 110 -23.33 -18.40 27.19
N LYS A 111 -23.30 -18.73 28.49
CA LYS A 111 -22.12 -18.55 29.34
C LYS A 111 -20.96 -19.47 28.92
N GLN A 112 -21.26 -20.72 28.59
CA GLN A 112 -20.29 -21.70 28.11
C GLN A 112 -19.70 -21.28 26.76
N MET A 113 -20.53 -20.83 25.80
CA MET A 113 -20.04 -20.36 24.50
C MET A 113 -19.11 -19.14 24.59
N MET A 114 -19.31 -18.23 25.55
CA MET A 114 -18.43 -17.07 25.75
C MET A 114 -17.18 -17.37 26.55
N SER A 115 -17.08 -18.56 27.16
CA SER A 115 -15.87 -19.01 27.90
C SER A 115 -15.04 -20.04 27.12
N GLU A 116 -15.61 -20.67 26.08
CA GLU A 116 -14.93 -21.63 25.20
C GLU A 116 -14.15 -20.99 24.02
N GLU A 117 -14.27 -19.68 23.77
CA GLU A 117 -13.48 -18.99 22.73
C GLU A 117 -11.96 -18.93 23.02
N ASP A 118 -11.52 -19.31 24.23
CA ASP A 118 -10.10 -19.36 24.59
C ASP A 118 -9.47 -20.78 24.45
N ARG A 119 -10.25 -21.80 24.04
CA ARG A 119 -9.73 -23.17 23.84
C ARG A 119 -10.52 -23.93 22.77
N THR A 120 -10.03 -23.93 21.54
CA THR A 120 -9.71 -25.13 20.71
C THR A 120 -9.72 -24.82 19.21
N SER A 121 -8.57 -25.05 18.57
CA SER A 121 -8.52 -25.58 17.21
C SER A 121 -8.04 -27.03 17.29
N THR A 122 -8.66 -27.92 16.51
CA THR A 122 -8.44 -29.39 16.37
C THR A 122 -9.05 -30.24 17.51
N LYS A 123 -9.92 -31.23 17.30
CA LYS A 123 -10.13 -32.21 16.21
C LYS A 123 -11.63 -32.54 15.97
N ARG A 124 -12.00 -32.84 14.71
CA ARG A 124 -13.12 -33.74 14.36
C ARG A 124 -12.54 -35.06 13.83
N GLY A 125 -13.24 -36.15 14.10
CA GLY A 125 -12.93 -37.53 13.70
C GLY A 125 -13.19 -38.48 14.88
N ASP A 126 -14.44 -38.76 15.24
CA ASP A 126 -15.34 -39.80 14.66
C ASP A 126 -15.24 -41.10 15.47
N VAL A 127 -16.32 -41.54 16.14
CA VAL A 127 -16.75 -42.95 16.20
C VAL A 127 -18.21 -43.04 16.70
N ASP A 128 -19.05 -43.74 15.94
CA ASP A 128 -20.24 -44.43 16.44
C ASP A 128 -19.85 -45.70 17.24
N ALA A 129 -20.80 -46.17 18.06
CA ALA A 129 -20.96 -47.51 18.65
C ALA A 129 -20.59 -47.73 20.13
N GLU A 130 -21.52 -48.45 20.78
CA GLU A 130 -21.70 -48.73 22.20
C GLU A 130 -20.64 -49.61 22.90
N SER A 131 -20.62 -49.46 24.23
CA SER A 131 -20.55 -50.50 25.28
C SER A 131 -19.31 -50.56 26.21
N ASP A 132 -19.65 -50.54 27.51
CA ASP A 132 -19.04 -51.17 28.70
C ASP A 132 -17.64 -50.79 29.28
N LYS A 133 -17.73 -50.24 30.51
CA LYS A 133 -17.02 -50.60 31.77
C LYS A 133 -15.49 -50.42 31.99
N ARG A 134 -15.23 -49.69 33.10
CA ARG A 134 -14.25 -49.88 34.21
C ARG A 134 -12.85 -49.23 34.15
N ASP A 135 -12.64 -48.36 35.16
CA ASP A 135 -11.54 -48.20 36.13
C ASP A 135 -10.03 -48.21 35.77
N LEU A 136 -9.31 -47.30 36.48
CA LEU A 136 -7.89 -47.28 36.94
C LEU A 136 -6.79 -46.59 36.11
N LYS A 137 -6.46 -45.36 36.53
CA LYS A 137 -5.17 -44.83 37.08
C LYS A 137 -3.81 -45.34 36.48
N LYS A 138 -2.94 -44.36 36.11
CA LYS A 138 -1.53 -44.11 36.58
C LYS A 138 -0.40 -44.01 35.51
N LEU A 139 0.32 -42.86 35.56
CA LEU A 139 1.77 -42.57 35.35
C LEU A 139 2.45 -42.47 33.94
N LYS A 140 3.03 -41.27 33.71
CA LYS A 140 4.36 -40.84 33.17
C LYS A 140 4.96 -41.49 31.91
N THR A 141 5.45 -40.67 30.96
CA THR A 141 6.88 -40.27 30.77
C THR A 141 7.03 -39.34 29.54
N ASP A 142 8.12 -38.58 29.54
CA ASP A 142 8.57 -37.56 28.58
C ASP A 142 9.15 -38.19 27.28
N GLU A 143 9.14 -37.44 26.16
CA GLU A 143 10.27 -37.26 25.20
C GLU A 143 9.82 -36.53 23.90
N ASP A 144 10.77 -35.81 23.34
CA ASP A 144 10.69 -34.71 22.37
C ASP A 144 10.31 -35.11 20.93
N GLU A 145 9.70 -34.19 20.15
CA GLU A 145 10.23 -33.81 18.83
C GLU A 145 9.49 -32.62 18.18
N GLU A 146 10.31 -31.79 17.56
CA GLU A 146 10.11 -30.52 16.89
C GLU A 146 9.48 -30.69 15.48
N SER A 147 8.58 -29.79 15.06
CA SER A 147 8.54 -29.34 13.65
C SER A 147 7.57 -28.17 13.41
N VAL A 148 8.15 -27.13 12.82
CA VAL A 148 7.58 -25.89 12.32
C VAL A 148 6.48 -26.14 11.27
N LYS A 149 5.34 -25.42 11.34
CA LYS A 149 4.47 -25.18 10.19
C LYS A 149 4.09 -23.70 10.09
N GLU A 150 4.77 -23.06 9.14
CA GLU A 150 4.50 -21.76 8.53
C GLU A 150 3.02 -21.62 8.12
N LYS A 151 2.46 -20.42 8.30
CA LYS A 151 1.24 -19.98 7.61
C LYS A 151 1.58 -18.79 6.73
N LYS A 152 1.80 -19.05 5.44
CA LYS A 152 1.90 -18.04 4.38
C LYS A 152 0.50 -17.50 4.05
N ASN A 153 0.38 -16.18 4.04
CA ASN A 153 -0.80 -15.44 3.56
C ASN A 153 -0.85 -15.53 2.03
N ALA A 154 -1.76 -16.34 1.49
CA ALA A 154 -2.13 -16.30 0.07
C ALA A 154 -3.25 -15.28 -0.16
N THR A 155 -3.08 -14.43 -1.17
CA THR A 155 -4.17 -13.68 -1.78
C THR A 155 -5.30 -14.65 -2.15
N ASN A 156 -6.56 -14.25 -1.92
CA ASN A 156 -7.75 -15.10 -2.04
C ASN A 156 -8.14 -15.36 -3.52
N GLU A 157 -7.15 -15.47 -4.41
CA GLU A 157 -7.29 -15.78 -5.83
C GLU A 157 -6.84 -17.22 -6.05
N LYS A 158 -7.78 -18.08 -6.46
CA LYS A 158 -7.55 -19.51 -6.66
C LYS A 158 -7.46 -19.81 -8.15
N ILE A 159 -6.42 -20.52 -8.59
CA ILE A 159 -6.31 -20.99 -9.97
C ILE A 159 -7.13 -22.27 -10.11
N VAL A 160 -8.01 -22.28 -11.11
CA VAL A 160 -8.86 -23.41 -11.46
C VAL A 160 -8.57 -23.83 -12.89
N VAL A 161 -8.55 -25.13 -13.17
CA VAL A 161 -8.45 -25.68 -14.52
C VAL A 161 -9.59 -26.67 -14.76
N GLU A 162 -10.22 -26.58 -15.93
CA GLU A 162 -11.25 -27.53 -16.34
C GLU A 162 -11.37 -27.59 -17.87
N TYR A 163 -12.07 -28.61 -18.37
CA TYR A 163 -12.59 -28.59 -19.73
C TYR A 163 -13.82 -27.69 -19.82
N ALA A 164 -13.87 -26.82 -20.82
CA ALA A 164 -14.93 -25.85 -20.98
C ALA A 164 -16.30 -26.53 -21.09
N LYS A 165 -17.18 -26.30 -20.10
CA LYS A 165 -18.53 -26.90 -20.05
C LYS A 165 -19.42 -26.48 -21.23
N SER A 166 -19.11 -25.36 -21.88
CA SER A 166 -19.78 -24.88 -23.10
C SER A 166 -18.90 -23.87 -23.84
N GLY A 167 -19.22 -23.61 -25.11
CA GLY A 167 -18.57 -22.57 -25.94
C GLY A 167 -18.94 -21.12 -25.59
N LYS A 168 -19.61 -20.87 -24.46
CA LYS A 168 -20.17 -19.54 -24.12
C LYS A 168 -19.12 -18.59 -23.53
N SER A 169 -18.10 -19.13 -22.86
CA SER A 169 -17.02 -18.35 -22.25
C SER A 169 -16.12 -17.71 -23.31
N SER A 170 -15.62 -16.51 -23.02
CA SER A 170 -14.57 -15.85 -23.81
C SER A 170 -13.30 -15.72 -23.00
N CYS A 171 -12.17 -15.88 -23.69
CA CYS A 171 -10.85 -15.70 -23.11
C CYS A 171 -10.60 -14.23 -22.78
N LYS A 172 -10.13 -13.94 -21.57
CA LYS A 172 -9.90 -12.57 -21.12
C LYS A 172 -8.63 -11.91 -21.69
N LYS A 173 -7.75 -12.67 -22.36
CA LYS A 173 -6.55 -12.13 -23.04
C LYS A 173 -6.83 -11.79 -24.51
N CYS A 174 -7.23 -12.78 -25.31
CA CYS A 174 -7.44 -12.59 -26.76
C CYS A 174 -8.89 -12.25 -27.13
N THR A 175 -9.82 -12.22 -26.16
CA THR A 175 -11.26 -11.94 -26.33
C THR A 175 -12.06 -12.96 -27.15
N GLU A 176 -11.38 -13.92 -27.80
CA GLU A 176 -11.99 -15.01 -28.55
C GLU A 176 -12.80 -15.98 -27.68
N LYS A 177 -13.76 -16.67 -28.31
CA LYS A 177 -14.53 -17.73 -27.65
C LYS A 177 -13.63 -18.92 -27.29
N ILE A 178 -13.94 -19.55 -26.16
CA ILE A 178 -13.30 -20.78 -25.73
C ILE A 178 -14.22 -21.92 -26.10
N ASP A 179 -13.75 -22.83 -26.94
CA ASP A 179 -14.57 -23.92 -27.47
C ASP A 179 -15.03 -24.90 -26.39
N SER A 180 -16.22 -25.46 -26.57
CA SER A 180 -16.73 -26.50 -25.67
C SER A 180 -15.77 -27.68 -25.61
N LYS A 181 -15.55 -28.23 -24.41
CA LYS A 181 -14.62 -29.33 -24.10
C LYS A 181 -13.13 -29.01 -24.33
N SER A 182 -12.76 -27.78 -24.71
CA SER A 182 -11.35 -27.36 -24.75
C SER A 182 -10.82 -27.08 -23.34
N LEU A 183 -9.52 -27.26 -23.12
CA LEU A 183 -8.88 -26.96 -21.84
C LEU A 183 -8.87 -25.45 -21.59
N ARG A 184 -9.33 -25.01 -20.42
CA ARG A 184 -9.32 -23.60 -20.02
C ARG A 184 -8.84 -23.43 -18.58
N LEU A 185 -8.13 -22.33 -18.33
CA LEU A 185 -7.69 -21.93 -17.00
C LEU A 185 -8.47 -20.70 -16.52
N GLY A 186 -8.72 -20.66 -15.23
CA GLY A 186 -9.57 -19.67 -14.58
C GLY A 186 -8.90 -19.08 -13.34
N LEU A 187 -8.98 -17.76 -13.17
CA LEU A 187 -8.73 -17.11 -11.87
C LEU A 187 -10.07 -16.94 -11.15
N SER A 188 -10.28 -17.70 -10.08
CA SER A 188 -11.47 -17.60 -9.23
C SER A 188 -11.25 -16.59 -8.10
N PHE A 189 -12.22 -15.70 -7.91
CA PHE A 189 -12.22 -14.70 -6.83
C PHE A 189 -13.66 -14.41 -6.37
N TRP A 190 -13.80 -14.00 -5.12
CA TRP A 190 -15.08 -13.61 -4.54
C TRP A 190 -15.35 -12.12 -4.79
N ASP A 191 -16.55 -11.79 -5.25
CA ASP A 191 -16.95 -10.39 -5.39
C ASP A 191 -17.42 -9.80 -4.04
N PRO A 192 -17.46 -8.45 -3.88
CA PRO A 192 -17.94 -7.81 -2.66
C PRO A 192 -19.41 -8.08 -2.31
N ARG A 193 -20.15 -8.76 -3.19
CA ARG A 193 -21.54 -9.17 -3.01
C ARG A 193 -21.65 -10.64 -2.58
N GLY A 194 -20.53 -11.33 -2.42
CA GLY A 194 -20.43 -12.71 -1.95
C GLY A 194 -20.61 -13.76 -3.05
N TYR A 195 -20.47 -13.42 -4.33
CA TYR A 195 -20.50 -14.37 -5.44
C TYR A 195 -19.10 -14.73 -5.91
N GLU A 196 -18.83 -16.02 -6.07
CA GLU A 196 -17.60 -16.51 -6.70
C GLU A 196 -17.65 -16.28 -8.22
N ASN A 197 -16.61 -15.64 -8.75
CA ASN A 197 -16.49 -15.30 -10.17
C ASN A 197 -15.17 -15.83 -10.72
N THR A 198 -15.20 -16.41 -11.91
CA THR A 198 -14.01 -16.95 -12.58
C THR A 198 -13.72 -16.21 -13.89
N LYS A 199 -12.50 -15.67 -14.03
CA LYS A 199 -12.00 -15.12 -15.29
C LYS A 199 -11.33 -16.25 -16.09
N TRP A 200 -11.94 -16.64 -17.21
CA TRP A 200 -11.46 -17.74 -18.06
C TRP A 200 -10.48 -17.29 -19.16
N TYR A 201 -9.53 -18.16 -19.49
CA TYR A 201 -8.51 -18.00 -20.52
C TYR A 201 -8.30 -19.32 -21.27
N HIS A 202 -7.87 -19.27 -22.53
CA HIS A 202 -7.33 -20.47 -23.20
C HIS A 202 -6.06 -20.94 -22.48
N SER A 203 -5.69 -22.21 -22.61
CA SER A 203 -4.44 -22.78 -22.07
C SER A 203 -3.22 -21.91 -22.40
N ASP A 204 -3.12 -21.47 -23.65
CA ASP A 204 -1.95 -20.72 -24.17
C ASP A 204 -2.08 -19.21 -23.92
N CYS A 205 -3.25 -18.78 -23.42
CA CYS A 205 -3.57 -17.39 -23.13
C CYS A 205 -3.48 -17.06 -21.64
N PHE A 206 -3.35 -18.05 -20.79
CA PHE A 206 -3.22 -17.87 -19.36
C PHE A 206 -1.77 -17.53 -19.01
N PHE A 207 -1.52 -16.33 -18.49
CA PHE A 207 -0.21 -15.93 -17.97
C PHE A 207 -0.34 -15.70 -16.46
N PRO A 208 0.19 -16.59 -15.61
CA PRO A 208 0.28 -16.32 -14.18
C PRO A 208 1.52 -15.43 -13.98
N LEU A 209 1.39 -14.12 -14.21
CA LEU A 209 2.42 -13.19 -13.76
C LEU A 209 2.25 -12.84 -12.27
N ASP A 210 1.12 -13.22 -11.66
CA ASP A 210 0.70 -12.70 -10.35
C ASP A 210 0.34 -13.82 -9.34
N VAL A 211 0.73 -15.08 -9.58
CA VAL A 211 0.45 -16.19 -8.64
C VAL A 211 1.70 -17.05 -8.45
N ASN A 212 2.21 -17.14 -7.22
CA ASN A 212 3.28 -18.06 -6.82
C ASN A 212 2.81 -19.52 -6.99
N LEU A 213 2.92 -20.06 -8.19
CA LEU A 213 2.64 -21.47 -8.51
C LEU A 213 3.81 -22.32 -8.01
N LEU A 214 3.65 -22.92 -6.83
CA LEU A 214 4.66 -23.83 -6.27
C LEU A 214 4.61 -25.23 -6.92
N SER A 215 3.50 -25.62 -7.57
CA SER A 215 3.43 -26.79 -8.47
C SER A 215 2.15 -26.79 -9.33
N ALA A 216 2.18 -27.40 -10.52
CA ALA A 216 0.98 -27.62 -11.35
C ALA A 216 -0.10 -28.49 -10.65
N GLU A 217 0.34 -29.32 -9.69
CA GLU A 217 -0.52 -30.23 -8.92
C GLU A 217 -1.35 -29.49 -7.85
N SER A 218 -0.99 -28.25 -7.53
CA SER A 218 -1.75 -27.39 -6.60
C SER A 218 -2.94 -26.66 -7.25
N ILE A 219 -3.11 -26.81 -8.57
CA ILE A 219 -4.22 -26.18 -9.32
C ILE A 219 -5.51 -26.96 -9.09
N GLU A 220 -6.58 -26.26 -8.71
CA GLU A 220 -7.89 -26.89 -8.53
C GLU A 220 -8.43 -27.43 -9.85
N GLY A 221 -8.88 -28.69 -9.85
CA GLY A 221 -9.37 -29.38 -11.06
C GLY A 221 -8.27 -30.08 -11.87
N PHE A 222 -6.99 -29.98 -11.47
CA PHE A 222 -5.88 -30.66 -12.16
C PHE A 222 -6.02 -32.19 -12.17
N SER A 223 -6.44 -32.79 -11.05
CA SER A 223 -6.65 -34.24 -10.92
C SER A 223 -7.78 -34.79 -11.80
N GLU A 224 -8.65 -33.94 -12.31
CA GLU A 224 -9.79 -34.32 -13.18
C GLU A 224 -9.43 -34.26 -14.69
N LEU A 225 -8.22 -33.79 -15.02
CA LEU A 225 -7.75 -33.72 -16.40
C LEU A 225 -7.26 -35.09 -16.92
N LYS A 226 -7.23 -35.25 -18.25
CA LYS A 226 -6.59 -36.41 -18.88
C LYS A 226 -5.08 -36.39 -18.64
N SER A 227 -4.46 -37.57 -18.58
CA SER A 227 -3.01 -37.76 -18.38
C SER A 227 -2.16 -36.86 -19.29
N ASP A 228 -2.53 -36.77 -20.57
CA ASP A 228 -1.78 -36.01 -21.57
C ASP A 228 -1.86 -34.49 -21.31
N ASP A 229 -2.98 -33.99 -20.79
CA ASP A 229 -3.16 -32.58 -20.49
C ASP A 229 -2.57 -32.20 -19.11
N GLN A 230 -2.53 -33.16 -18.17
CA GLN A 230 -1.76 -33.02 -16.92
C GLN A 230 -0.26 -32.87 -17.21
N GLU A 231 0.29 -33.69 -18.10
CA GLU A 231 1.70 -33.62 -18.50
C GLU A 231 2.03 -32.31 -19.22
N LYS A 232 1.18 -31.86 -20.15
CA LYS A 232 1.32 -30.55 -20.81
C LYS A 232 1.35 -29.40 -19.80
N LEU A 233 0.50 -29.42 -18.79
CA LEU A 233 0.48 -28.38 -17.75
C LEU A 233 1.72 -28.44 -16.85
N LYS A 234 2.24 -29.63 -16.53
CA LYS A 234 3.52 -29.78 -15.80
C LYS A 234 4.70 -29.22 -16.59
N ILE A 235 4.76 -29.47 -17.90
CA ILE A 235 5.80 -28.94 -18.80
C ILE A 235 5.69 -27.40 -18.89
N LEU A 236 4.49 -26.85 -19.09
CA LEU A 236 4.25 -25.40 -19.16
C LEU A 236 4.66 -24.63 -17.89
N VAL A 237 4.59 -25.27 -16.72
CA VAL A 237 5.01 -24.69 -15.44
C VAL A 237 6.53 -24.83 -15.22
N THR A 238 7.16 -25.91 -15.70
CA THR A 238 8.59 -26.20 -15.47
C THR A 238 9.54 -25.58 -16.50
N GLU A 239 9.17 -25.46 -17.79
CA GLU A 239 10.00 -24.83 -18.82
C GLU A 239 10.28 -23.33 -18.56
N ARG A 240 9.43 -22.67 -17.76
CA ARG A 240 9.64 -21.27 -17.36
C ARG A 240 10.69 -21.09 -16.25
N ASP A 241 10.86 -22.07 -15.38
CA ASP A 241 11.85 -21.99 -14.28
C ASP A 241 13.30 -22.04 -14.79
N GLN A 242 13.51 -22.69 -15.95
CA GLN A 242 14.84 -22.82 -16.57
C GLN A 242 15.21 -21.61 -17.44
N SER A 243 14.23 -20.85 -17.94
CA SER A 243 14.50 -19.56 -18.62
C SER A 243 14.88 -18.45 -17.63
N SER A 244 14.50 -18.60 -16.35
CA SER A 244 14.82 -17.67 -15.26
C SER A 244 16.21 -17.91 -14.65
N LYS A 245 16.74 -19.13 -14.74
CA LYS A 245 18.02 -19.54 -14.13
C LYS A 245 19.25 -19.35 -15.02
N LYS A 246 19.11 -18.99 -16.29
CA LYS A 246 20.22 -18.89 -17.27
C LYS A 246 20.84 -17.50 -17.45
N LEU A 247 20.56 -16.54 -16.55
CA LEU A 247 21.10 -15.17 -16.62
C LEU A 247 22.05 -14.80 -15.48
N ASN A 248 22.25 -15.67 -14.49
CA ASN A 248 23.12 -15.41 -13.35
C ASN A 248 24.08 -16.57 -13.12
N GLU A 249 25.14 -16.64 -13.92
CA GLU A 249 26.44 -17.27 -13.61
C GLU A 249 27.24 -17.19 -14.91
N ASP A 250 28.22 -16.28 -14.96
CA ASP A 250 29.50 -16.41 -15.69
C ASP A 250 30.22 -15.04 -15.74
N ALA A 251 31.00 -14.74 -14.69
CA ALA A 251 32.09 -13.76 -14.73
C ALA A 251 33.11 -14.04 -13.61
N GLU A 252 34.11 -14.87 -13.86
CA GLU A 252 35.54 -14.46 -13.82
C GLU A 252 36.48 -15.56 -14.37
N PRO A 253 37.70 -15.19 -14.82
CA PRO A 253 38.43 -15.93 -15.84
C PRO A 253 39.61 -16.75 -15.30
N GLU A 254 39.89 -17.89 -15.95
CA GLU A 254 41.23 -18.51 -15.89
C GLU A 254 41.87 -18.58 -17.28
N LEU A 255 43.06 -17.99 -17.36
CA LEU A 255 44.01 -18.13 -18.46
C LEU A 255 44.49 -19.59 -18.57
N GLN A 256 44.53 -20.14 -19.79
CA GLN A 256 45.77 -20.65 -20.40
C GLN A 256 45.60 -21.08 -21.87
N ARG A 257 46.74 -21.00 -22.58
CA ARG A 257 46.98 -20.94 -24.03
C ARG A 257 46.84 -22.29 -24.75
N LYS A 258 46.46 -22.27 -26.05
CA LYS A 258 47.34 -22.58 -27.22
C LYS A 258 46.56 -22.87 -28.52
N ASP A 259 46.83 -22.00 -29.50
CA ASP A 259 47.18 -22.22 -30.91
C ASP A 259 46.53 -23.29 -31.82
N GLN A 260 46.32 -22.80 -33.05
CA GLN A 260 46.21 -23.44 -34.38
C GLN A 260 44.80 -23.76 -34.91
N LYS A 261 44.41 -23.58 -36.18
CA LYS A 261 44.74 -22.71 -37.34
C LYS A 261 44.00 -23.35 -38.53
N SER A 262 43.10 -22.62 -39.21
CA SER A 262 42.59 -22.77 -40.61
C SER A 262 41.07 -22.51 -40.65
N GLY A 263 40.45 -21.69 -41.50
CA GLY A 263 40.84 -20.89 -42.66
C GLY A 263 39.63 -20.80 -43.62
N LYS A 264 39.28 -19.58 -44.08
CA LYS A 264 38.40 -19.23 -45.24
C LYS A 264 36.87 -19.39 -45.01
N SER A 265 35.95 -18.48 -45.37
CA SER A 265 35.94 -17.24 -46.18
C SER A 265 34.69 -16.40 -45.85
N ASP A 266 34.80 -15.10 -46.09
CA ASP A 266 33.78 -14.05 -45.98
C ASP A 266 32.51 -14.31 -46.80
N LYS A 267 31.33 -14.04 -46.20
CA LYS A 267 30.40 -12.97 -46.62
C LYS A 267 29.08 -12.99 -45.84
N ASP A 268 28.75 -11.80 -45.36
CA ASP A 268 27.42 -11.24 -45.10
C ASP A 268 26.81 -11.37 -43.68
N GLU A 269 26.62 -10.17 -43.12
CA GLU A 269 25.60 -9.75 -42.14
C GLU A 269 25.95 -9.76 -40.64
N GLU A 270 26.85 -8.83 -40.33
CA GLU A 270 26.94 -8.07 -39.08
C GLU A 270 25.57 -7.48 -38.67
N ARG A 271 24.82 -8.18 -37.81
CA ARG A 271 23.75 -7.55 -37.01
C ARG A 271 23.32 -8.34 -35.78
N VAL A 272 24.20 -8.56 -34.80
CA VAL A 272 23.75 -8.94 -33.44
C VAL A 272 24.69 -8.35 -32.39
N GLN A 273 24.37 -7.18 -31.87
CA GLN A 273 24.56 -6.81 -30.46
C GLN A 273 24.00 -5.40 -30.24
N GLU A 274 22.81 -5.34 -29.65
CA GLU A 274 22.37 -4.30 -28.70
C GLU A 274 20.88 -4.48 -28.44
N LYS A 275 20.54 -5.43 -27.55
CA LYS A 275 19.27 -5.41 -26.83
C LYS A 275 19.50 -5.96 -25.43
N LYS A 276 19.62 -5.05 -24.47
CA LYS A 276 18.99 -5.11 -23.13
C LYS A 276 19.44 -3.91 -22.30
N ASN A 277 18.75 -2.79 -22.51
CA ASN A 277 18.29 -1.83 -21.50
C ASN A 277 17.82 -0.57 -22.23
N ALA A 278 16.57 -0.58 -22.69
CA ALA A 278 15.90 0.63 -23.16
C ALA A 278 14.49 0.61 -22.59
N THR A 279 14.22 1.55 -21.70
CA THR A 279 12.87 2.05 -21.45
C THR A 279 12.27 2.44 -22.80
N ASN A 280 11.02 2.06 -23.03
CA ASN A 280 10.35 2.12 -24.35
C ASN A 280 9.92 3.56 -24.73
N GLU A 281 10.75 4.55 -24.41
CA GLU A 281 10.49 5.98 -24.62
C GLU A 281 11.46 6.52 -25.67
N LYS A 282 10.91 6.98 -26.80
CA LYS A 282 11.68 7.50 -27.93
C LYS A 282 11.50 9.02 -28.05
N ILE A 283 12.58 9.77 -28.24
CA ILE A 283 12.52 11.21 -28.47
C ILE A 283 12.43 11.49 -29.97
N VAL A 284 11.46 12.31 -30.35
CA VAL A 284 11.16 12.68 -31.74
C VAL A 284 11.20 14.20 -31.88
N ALA A 285 11.76 14.69 -32.97
CA ALA A 285 11.74 16.10 -33.37
C ALA A 285 11.12 16.25 -34.76
N GLU A 286 10.18 17.19 -34.90
CA GLU A 286 9.61 17.55 -36.20
C GLU A 286 9.08 18.99 -36.19
N TYR A 287 8.79 19.52 -37.38
CA TYR A 287 7.96 20.71 -37.52
C TYR A 287 6.49 20.37 -37.36
N ALA A 288 5.77 21.15 -36.57
CA ALA A 288 4.36 20.92 -36.31
C ALA A 288 3.53 20.91 -37.61
N LYS A 289 2.96 19.75 -37.97
CA LYS A 289 2.15 19.60 -39.20
C LYS A 289 0.89 20.48 -39.22
N SER A 290 0.41 20.91 -38.05
CA SER A 290 -0.70 21.85 -37.88
C SER A 290 -0.63 22.52 -36.50
N GLY A 291 -1.35 23.62 -36.31
CA GLY A 291 -1.47 24.33 -35.02
C GLY A 291 -2.37 23.64 -33.98
N ARG A 292 -2.73 22.36 -34.16
CA ARG A 292 -3.70 21.67 -33.31
C ARG A 292 -3.09 21.14 -32.01
N SER A 293 -1.79 20.82 -32.02
CA SER A 293 -1.06 20.32 -30.85
C SER A 293 -0.90 21.38 -29.78
N SER A 294 -0.90 20.96 -28.51
CA SER A 294 -0.55 21.81 -27.38
C SER A 294 0.68 21.27 -26.66
N CYS A 295 1.51 22.18 -26.16
CA CYS A 295 2.68 21.87 -25.38
C CYS A 295 2.28 21.32 -24.02
N LYS A 296 2.84 20.18 -23.61
CA LYS A 296 2.50 19.55 -22.32
C LYS A 296 3.12 20.22 -21.11
N LYS A 297 4.08 21.14 -21.28
CA LYS A 297 4.64 21.94 -20.18
C LYS A 297 3.83 23.20 -19.91
N CYS A 298 3.71 24.09 -20.91
CA CYS A 298 3.04 25.39 -20.73
C CYS A 298 1.55 25.37 -21.10
N SER A 299 1.03 24.26 -21.62
CA SER A 299 -0.37 24.11 -22.09
C SER A 299 -0.77 24.99 -23.29
N GLU A 300 0.12 25.85 -23.79
CA GLU A 300 -0.10 26.70 -24.96
C GLU A 300 -0.11 25.90 -26.27
N LYS A 301 -0.76 26.47 -27.30
CA LYS A 301 -0.75 25.89 -28.65
C LYS A 301 0.66 25.94 -29.25
N ILE A 302 0.98 24.91 -30.03
CA ILE A 302 2.21 24.85 -30.82
C ILE A 302 1.84 25.24 -32.24
N ASP A 303 2.40 26.32 -32.74
CA ASP A 303 2.06 26.87 -34.06
C ASP A 303 2.44 25.93 -35.20
N SER A 304 1.66 25.96 -36.27
CA SER A 304 1.98 25.21 -37.48
C SER A 304 3.37 25.59 -38.01
N LYS A 305 4.14 24.60 -38.45
CA LYS A 305 5.52 24.72 -38.94
C LYS A 305 6.55 25.16 -37.89
N SER A 306 6.18 25.32 -36.62
CA SER A 306 7.16 25.55 -35.54
C SER A 306 7.84 24.25 -35.14
N LEU A 307 9.10 24.33 -34.68
CA LEU A 307 9.85 23.18 -34.18
C LEU A 307 9.19 22.67 -32.88
N ARG A 308 8.91 21.37 -32.82
CA ARG A 308 8.39 20.71 -31.62
C ARG A 308 9.14 19.42 -31.33
N LEU A 309 9.28 19.13 -30.03
CA LEU A 309 9.90 17.92 -29.53
C LEU A 309 8.84 17.03 -28.86
N GLY A 310 8.98 15.73 -29.02
CA GLY A 310 7.98 14.73 -28.65
C GLY A 310 8.59 13.58 -27.86
N LEU A 311 7.95 13.19 -26.76
CA LEU A 311 8.19 11.89 -26.11
C LEU A 311 7.17 10.90 -26.65
N SER A 312 7.66 9.94 -27.45
CA SER A 312 6.84 8.90 -28.05
C SER A 312 6.84 7.65 -27.18
N ILE A 313 5.64 7.24 -26.77
CA ILE A 313 5.42 6.04 -25.95
C ILE A 313 4.47 5.13 -26.72
N TRP A 314 4.82 3.85 -26.82
CA TRP A 314 3.99 2.83 -27.45
C TRP A 314 2.85 2.40 -26.52
N ASP A 315 1.59 2.54 -26.94
CA ASP A 315 0.42 2.09 -26.16
C ASP A 315 0.20 0.58 -26.41
N PRO A 316 0.01 -0.24 -25.35
CA PRO A 316 -0.34 -1.66 -25.48
C PRO A 316 -1.58 -1.98 -26.33
N ARG A 317 -2.42 -0.97 -26.63
CA ARG A 317 -3.57 -1.04 -27.54
C ARG A 317 -3.22 -0.84 -29.01
N GLY A 318 -1.93 -0.76 -29.36
CA GLY A 318 -1.44 -0.82 -30.75
C GLY A 318 -1.32 0.51 -31.48
N TYR A 319 -1.25 1.64 -30.77
CA TYR A 319 -0.99 2.96 -31.38
C TYR A 319 0.09 3.71 -30.61
N GLU A 320 0.79 4.61 -31.32
CA GLU A 320 1.86 5.41 -30.76
C GLU A 320 1.30 6.74 -30.23
N ASN A 321 1.67 7.12 -29.00
CA ASN A 321 1.23 8.36 -28.39
C ASN A 321 2.42 9.28 -28.11
N THR A 322 2.49 10.38 -28.87
CA THR A 322 3.55 11.38 -28.72
C THR A 322 3.07 12.57 -27.89
N LYS A 323 3.72 12.79 -26.74
CA LYS A 323 3.53 14.01 -25.95
C LYS A 323 4.40 15.13 -26.53
N TRP A 324 3.77 16.16 -27.09
CA TRP A 324 4.46 17.29 -27.74
C TRP A 324 4.78 18.45 -26.79
N TYR A 325 5.90 19.11 -27.04
CA TYR A 325 6.42 20.27 -26.32
C TYR A 325 7.00 21.29 -27.31
N HIS A 326 7.02 22.58 -26.96
CA HIS A 326 7.86 23.55 -27.67
C HIS A 326 9.34 23.19 -27.48
N SER A 327 10.21 23.59 -28.42
CA SER A 327 11.66 23.37 -28.31
C SER A 327 12.24 23.83 -26.97
N ASP A 328 11.73 24.97 -26.47
CA ASP A 328 12.23 25.64 -25.26
C ASP A 328 11.51 25.13 -23.99
N CYS A 329 10.48 24.30 -24.16
CA CYS A 329 9.67 23.71 -23.09
C CYS A 329 9.97 22.23 -22.87
N PHE A 330 10.86 21.64 -23.66
CA PHE A 330 11.22 20.24 -23.58
C PHE A 330 12.40 20.04 -22.62
N PHE A 331 12.17 19.35 -21.51
CA PHE A 331 13.20 18.99 -20.53
C PHE A 331 13.19 17.47 -20.39
N PRO A 332 14.20 16.75 -20.91
CA PRO A 332 14.31 15.33 -20.63
C PRO A 332 14.82 15.23 -19.18
N LEU A 333 13.89 15.19 -18.21
CA LEU A 333 14.28 14.93 -16.83
C LEU A 333 14.61 13.45 -16.62
N ASP A 334 14.28 12.56 -17.56
CA ASP A 334 14.39 11.10 -17.36
C ASP A 334 14.99 10.32 -18.55
N VAL A 335 15.57 10.98 -19.56
CA VAL A 335 16.14 10.28 -20.74
C VAL A 335 17.62 10.61 -20.88
N ASN A 336 18.48 9.59 -20.71
CA ASN A 336 19.92 9.67 -20.96
C ASN A 336 20.18 9.97 -22.43
N LEU A 337 20.19 11.26 -22.78
CA LEU A 337 20.45 11.72 -24.14
C LEU A 337 21.96 11.71 -24.39
N LEU A 338 22.46 10.65 -25.02
CA LEU A 338 23.89 10.51 -25.31
C LEU A 338 24.33 11.37 -26.52
N SER A 339 23.41 11.79 -27.39
CA SER A 339 23.68 12.77 -28.47
C SER A 339 22.41 13.38 -29.08
N ALA A 340 22.48 14.61 -29.61
CA ALA A 340 21.38 15.22 -30.36
C ALA A 340 21.04 14.46 -31.66
N GLU A 341 22.01 13.72 -32.20
CA GLU A 341 21.86 12.89 -33.41
C GLU A 341 21.03 11.62 -33.18
N SER A 342 20.86 11.21 -31.92
CA SER A 342 19.98 10.09 -31.53
C SER A 342 18.49 10.44 -31.54
N ILE A 343 18.14 11.72 -31.72
CA ILE A 343 16.74 12.18 -31.80
C ILE A 343 16.14 11.78 -33.15
N GLU A 344 15.03 11.06 -33.13
CA GLU A 344 14.33 10.70 -34.35
C GLU A 344 13.80 11.95 -35.07
N GLY A 345 14.04 12.06 -36.37
CA GLY A 345 13.64 13.22 -37.17
C GLY A 345 14.64 14.38 -37.16
N PHE A 346 15.72 14.30 -36.37
CA PHE A 346 16.77 15.32 -36.32
C PHE A 346 17.37 15.65 -37.69
N SER A 347 17.67 14.63 -38.50
CA SER A 347 18.25 14.79 -39.84
C SER A 347 17.31 15.51 -40.83
N GLN A 348 16.02 15.62 -40.53
CA GLN A 348 15.01 16.28 -41.37
C GLN A 348 14.78 17.75 -40.97
N LEU A 349 15.42 18.22 -39.91
CA LEU A 349 15.36 19.62 -39.47
C LEU A 349 16.29 20.51 -40.30
N LYS A 350 16.01 21.81 -40.33
CA LYS A 350 16.90 22.81 -40.95
C LYS A 350 18.23 22.88 -40.19
N SER A 351 19.31 23.26 -40.89
CA SER A 351 20.64 23.44 -40.31
C SER A 351 20.64 24.27 -39.02
N ASP A 352 19.88 25.36 -39.02
CA ASP A 352 19.81 26.31 -37.89
C ASP A 352 19.14 25.66 -36.66
N ASP A 353 18.12 24.84 -36.87
CA ASP A 353 17.41 24.11 -35.81
C ASP A 353 18.20 22.89 -35.32
N GLN A 354 18.95 22.24 -36.22
CA GLN A 354 19.91 21.19 -35.87
C GLN A 354 21.03 21.75 -34.99
N GLU A 355 21.58 22.91 -35.35
CA GLU A 355 22.57 23.63 -34.52
C GLU A 355 21.96 24.08 -33.20
N LYS A 356 20.72 24.57 -33.19
CA LYS A 356 20.00 24.93 -31.96
C LYS A 356 19.88 23.74 -31.01
N LEU A 357 19.49 22.57 -31.53
CA LEU A 357 19.39 21.33 -30.74
C LEU A 357 20.76 20.78 -30.33
N LYS A 358 21.79 20.86 -31.20
CA LYS A 358 23.17 20.51 -30.85
C LYS A 358 23.68 21.39 -29.72
N LYS A 359 23.49 22.71 -29.80
CA LYS A 359 23.84 23.68 -28.74
C LYS A 359 23.10 23.36 -27.44
N LEU A 360 21.81 23.06 -27.48
CA LEU A 360 21.05 22.66 -26.29
C LEU A 360 21.58 21.38 -25.61
N VAL A 361 22.18 20.46 -26.37
CA VAL A 361 22.81 19.24 -25.83
C VAL A 361 24.26 19.48 -25.40
N THR A 362 25.05 20.27 -26.14
CA THR A 362 26.48 20.53 -25.85
C THR A 362 26.75 21.64 -24.84
N GLU A 363 25.86 22.63 -24.68
CA GLU A 363 25.98 23.66 -23.64
C GLU A 363 25.87 23.04 -22.22
N LYS A 364 25.22 21.87 -22.11
CA LYS A 364 25.26 21.03 -20.89
C LYS A 364 26.61 20.35 -20.65
N ASP A 365 27.39 20.05 -21.70
CA ASP A 365 28.71 19.40 -21.59
C ASP A 365 29.88 20.37 -21.32
N GLN A 366 29.72 21.67 -21.58
CA GLN A 366 30.68 22.67 -21.09
C GLN A 366 30.29 23.22 -19.71
N SER A 367 29.02 23.05 -19.34
CA SER A 367 28.49 22.96 -17.98
C SER A 367 28.77 21.59 -17.33
N SER A 368 29.74 20.78 -17.79
CA SER A 368 30.23 19.60 -17.05
C SER A 368 31.73 19.59 -16.75
N LYS A 369 32.50 20.63 -17.14
CA LYS A 369 33.95 20.76 -16.82
C LYS A 369 34.39 22.05 -16.11
N LYS A 370 33.48 23.01 -15.88
CA LYS A 370 33.66 24.16 -14.96
C LYS A 370 32.61 24.21 -13.84
N THR A 371 31.96 23.07 -13.67
CA THR A 371 30.79 22.71 -12.85
C THR A 371 31.09 21.47 -12.03
N SER A 372 32.39 21.23 -11.77
CA SER A 372 32.81 20.65 -10.49
C SER A 372 32.48 21.56 -9.30
N ASP A 373 32.03 22.81 -9.55
CA ASP A 373 31.68 23.79 -8.52
C ASP A 373 30.26 24.40 -8.66
N LYS A 374 29.37 23.86 -9.50
CA LYS A 374 27.95 24.32 -9.61
C LYS A 374 26.98 23.21 -10.02
N LEU A 375 27.05 22.07 -9.34
CA LEU A 375 26.03 21.01 -9.35
C LEU A 375 25.44 20.76 -7.93
N ASP A 376 25.54 21.76 -7.05
CA ASP A 376 24.92 21.80 -5.72
C ASP A 376 23.77 22.83 -5.65
N GLU A 377 22.79 22.76 -6.55
CA GLU A 377 21.62 23.66 -6.49
C GLU A 377 20.26 22.94 -6.61
N ASP A 378 20.19 21.69 -6.13
CA ASP A 378 18.97 21.13 -5.52
C ASP A 378 19.24 20.46 -4.15
N ILE A 379 20.46 20.57 -3.63
CA ILE A 379 20.76 20.36 -2.21
C ILE A 379 20.53 21.71 -1.51
N GLY A 380 19.31 21.89 -1.02
CA GLY A 380 18.99 22.92 -0.04
C GLY A 380 18.32 24.16 -0.61
N LEU A 381 17.03 24.02 -0.96
CA LEU A 381 16.10 25.02 -0.42
C LEU A 381 16.27 24.96 1.10
N LYS A 382 17.11 25.84 1.64
CA LYS A 382 17.38 25.90 3.08
C LYS A 382 16.05 26.19 3.75
N ILE A 383 15.44 25.14 4.31
CA ILE A 383 14.17 25.24 4.99
C ILE A 383 14.44 26.02 6.26
N ASP A 384 14.02 27.29 6.30
CA ASP A 384 14.19 28.13 7.48
C ASP A 384 13.20 27.71 8.56
N PHE A 385 13.58 26.71 9.34
CA PHE A 385 12.77 26.21 10.45
C PHE A 385 12.90 27.16 11.63
N SER A 386 11.81 27.86 11.91
CA SER A 386 11.68 28.72 13.08
C SER A 386 10.68 28.12 14.07
N PRO A 387 11.03 27.99 15.36
CA PRO A 387 10.09 27.58 16.40
C PRO A 387 8.84 28.47 16.48
N ASN A 388 8.93 29.74 16.04
CA ASN A 388 7.80 30.67 16.04
C ASN A 388 6.75 30.33 14.97
N ASP A 389 7.12 29.59 13.93
CA ASP A 389 6.21 29.18 12.86
C ASP A 389 5.54 27.84 13.15
N VAL A 390 5.87 27.22 14.29
CA VAL A 390 5.30 25.97 14.75
C VAL A 390 3.89 26.20 15.33
N LYS A 391 2.95 25.33 14.96
CA LYS A 391 1.54 25.41 15.32
C LYS A 391 1.05 24.11 15.95
N ASP A 392 0.06 24.25 16.83
CA ASP A 392 -0.65 23.13 17.49
C ASP A 392 -1.92 22.69 16.74
N ASN A 393 -2.17 23.28 15.58
CA ASN A 393 -3.29 22.95 14.72
C ASN A 393 -2.88 23.00 13.24
N TYR A 394 -3.50 22.15 12.42
CA TYR A 394 -3.31 22.12 10.98
C TYR A 394 -4.56 22.59 10.24
N LYS A 395 -4.56 23.83 9.74
CA LYS A 395 -5.65 24.40 8.92
C LYS A 395 -7.04 24.15 9.53
N GLY A 396 -7.19 24.44 10.82
CA GLY A 396 -8.43 24.28 11.58
C GLY A 396 -8.66 22.90 12.18
N ALA A 397 -7.79 21.92 11.95
CA ALA A 397 -7.80 20.64 12.66
C ALA A 397 -6.91 20.70 13.91
N THR A 398 -7.45 20.30 15.05
CA THR A 398 -6.74 20.24 16.34
C THR A 398 -5.83 19.02 16.39
N LEU A 399 -4.63 19.17 16.93
CA LEU A 399 -3.67 18.07 17.11
C LEU A 399 -3.70 17.54 18.55
N GLN A 400 -3.29 16.28 18.72
CA GLN A 400 -3.07 15.72 20.05
C GLN A 400 -1.85 16.37 20.72
N PRO A 401 -1.73 16.32 22.07
CA PRO A 401 -0.54 16.81 22.76
C PRO A 401 0.75 16.22 22.16
N LYS A 402 1.83 17.00 22.14
CA LYS A 402 3.13 16.71 21.50
C LYS A 402 3.14 16.73 19.96
N TRP A 403 2.00 16.70 19.29
CA TRP A 403 1.98 16.83 17.83
C TRP A 403 2.03 18.29 17.43
N LYS A 404 2.97 18.62 16.54
CA LYS A 404 3.23 19.97 16.06
C LYS A 404 3.21 20.02 14.55
N VAL A 405 3.05 21.23 14.01
CA VAL A 405 3.03 21.50 12.58
C VAL A 405 3.98 22.65 12.28
N PHE A 406 4.83 22.45 11.29
CA PHE A 406 5.59 23.50 10.62
C PHE A 406 5.23 23.48 9.14
N GLN A 407 4.61 24.55 8.63
CA GLN A 407 4.11 24.62 7.24
C GLN A 407 3.19 23.43 6.88
N THR A 408 3.62 22.53 5.99
CA THR A 408 2.92 21.29 5.59
C THR A 408 3.48 20.03 6.27
N LEU A 409 4.52 20.18 7.10
CA LEU A 409 5.13 19.12 7.88
C LEU A 409 4.45 19.03 9.25
N MET A 410 3.86 17.87 9.55
CA MET A 410 3.39 17.53 10.89
C MET A 410 4.38 16.55 11.52
N TYR A 411 4.74 16.75 12.78
CA TYR A 411 5.71 15.90 13.46
C TYR A 411 5.35 15.69 14.93
N LEU A 412 5.83 14.58 15.48
CA LEU A 412 5.70 14.28 16.91
C LEU A 412 6.89 14.91 17.64
N GLU A 413 6.66 15.77 18.62
CA GLU A 413 7.74 16.29 19.48
C GLU A 413 8.45 15.16 20.21
N ARG A 414 9.74 15.40 20.50
CA ARG A 414 10.64 14.46 21.16
C ARG A 414 9.96 13.77 22.34
N GLU A 415 9.92 12.44 22.29
CA GLU A 415 9.52 11.63 23.42
C GLU A 415 10.67 11.51 24.43
N ASP A 416 10.30 11.40 25.71
CA ASP A 416 11.26 11.12 26.77
C ASP A 416 11.95 9.77 26.48
N GLY A 417 13.28 9.77 26.39
CA GLY A 417 14.07 8.58 26.06
C GLY A 417 14.48 8.46 24.59
N LEU A 418 13.96 9.28 23.68
CA LEU A 418 14.51 9.32 22.31
C LEU A 418 15.94 9.87 22.35
N GLN A 419 16.90 9.06 21.88
CA GLN A 419 18.32 9.44 21.82
C GLN A 419 18.68 9.90 20.40
N ASP A 420 19.42 11.00 20.31
CA ASP A 420 20.05 11.40 19.05
C ASP A 420 21.23 10.48 18.74
N SER A 421 21.49 10.24 17.46
CA SER A 421 22.48 9.25 17.05
C SER A 421 23.10 9.61 15.72
N SER A 422 24.33 9.14 15.50
CA SER A 422 24.94 9.11 14.17
C SER A 422 24.37 8.00 13.30
N LYS A 423 23.68 7.00 13.88
CA LYS A 423 23.05 5.90 13.13
C LYS A 423 21.53 6.11 13.09
N ILE A 424 20.99 6.26 11.89
CA ILE A 424 19.56 6.46 11.67
C ILE A 424 18.96 5.24 10.98
N ALA A 425 17.95 4.64 11.61
CA ALA A 425 17.09 3.65 10.98
C ALA A 425 15.76 4.35 10.67
N ALA A 426 15.53 4.62 9.39
CA ALA A 426 14.37 5.37 8.95
C ALA A 426 13.40 4.47 8.16
N PHE A 427 12.11 4.73 8.30
CA PHE A 427 11.06 3.85 7.79
C PHE A 427 9.92 4.65 7.14
N ASP A 428 9.30 4.12 6.09
CA ASP A 428 7.91 4.46 5.77
C ASP A 428 6.95 3.82 6.80
N PHE A 429 5.68 4.23 6.79
CA PHE A 429 4.66 3.68 7.66
C PHE A 429 3.63 2.79 6.95
N ASP A 430 2.94 3.29 5.93
CA ASP A 430 1.79 2.61 5.32
C ASP A 430 2.27 1.66 4.22
N GLY A 431 2.24 0.36 4.46
CA GLY A 431 2.80 -0.64 3.55
C GLY A 431 4.19 -1.14 3.98
N CYS A 432 4.89 -0.37 4.82
CA CYS A 432 6.18 -0.77 5.41
C CYS A 432 6.01 -1.31 6.84
N LEU A 433 5.64 -0.46 7.81
CA LEU A 433 5.51 -0.87 9.22
C LEU A 433 4.10 -1.36 9.56
N ALA A 434 3.09 -0.76 8.92
CA ALA A 434 1.69 -1.04 9.18
C ALA A 434 0.97 -1.39 7.87
N LYS A 435 0.20 -2.47 7.91
CA LYS A 435 -0.81 -2.75 6.89
C LYS A 435 -2.04 -1.92 7.20
N THR A 436 -2.31 -0.94 6.36
CA THR A 436 -3.44 -0.03 6.53
C THR A 436 -4.47 -0.31 5.45
N SER A 437 -5.70 -0.60 5.87
CA SER A 437 -6.75 -0.91 4.91
C SER A 437 -7.21 0.37 4.25
N VAL A 438 -7.11 0.46 2.93
CA VAL A 438 -7.66 1.58 2.15
C VAL A 438 -9.20 1.68 2.32
N GLN A 439 -9.85 0.60 2.77
CA GLN A 439 -11.31 0.50 2.91
C GLN A 439 -11.83 0.87 4.31
N ARG A 440 -10.97 0.88 5.34
CA ARG A 440 -11.35 1.23 6.71
C ARG A 440 -10.63 2.50 7.15
N VAL A 441 -11.38 3.49 7.60
CA VAL A 441 -10.83 4.75 8.13
C VAL A 441 -11.01 4.75 9.65
N GLY A 442 -9.95 5.07 10.38
CA GLY A 442 -9.97 5.17 11.84
C GLY A 442 -8.60 4.94 12.46
N ALA A 443 -8.43 5.44 13.69
CA ALA A 443 -7.22 5.31 14.48
C ALA A 443 -6.75 3.85 14.67
N SER A 444 -7.70 2.91 14.72
CA SER A 444 -7.44 1.48 14.90
C SER A 444 -7.51 0.67 13.59
N ALA A 445 -7.64 1.34 12.43
CA ALA A 445 -7.79 0.68 11.14
C ALA A 445 -6.44 0.25 10.53
N TRP A 446 -5.65 -0.50 11.30
CA TRP A 446 -4.33 -0.97 10.91
C TRP A 446 -3.99 -2.30 11.59
N SER A 447 -3.03 -3.03 11.03
CA SER A 447 -2.35 -4.15 11.66
C SER A 447 -0.85 -4.05 11.37
N LEU A 448 -0.01 -4.79 12.11
CA LEU A 448 1.41 -4.90 11.76
C LEU A 448 1.56 -5.47 10.34
N MET A 449 2.55 -4.97 9.60
CA MET A 449 2.92 -5.54 8.30
C MET A 449 3.57 -6.91 8.47
N TYR A 450 4.53 -7.01 9.41
CA TYR A 450 5.17 -8.25 9.83
C TYR A 450 5.19 -8.35 11.35
N ALA A 451 5.03 -9.57 11.89
CA ALA A 451 5.02 -9.80 13.33
C ALA A 451 6.38 -9.53 14.01
N SER A 452 7.47 -9.60 13.24
CA SER A 452 8.85 -9.37 13.68
C SER A 452 9.19 -7.90 13.94
N ILE A 453 8.38 -6.95 13.44
CA ILE A 453 8.68 -5.51 13.46
C ILE A 453 8.99 -4.98 14.87
N PRO A 454 8.13 -5.20 15.90
CA PRO A 454 8.42 -4.67 17.23
C PRO A 454 9.78 -5.11 17.77
N ASN A 455 10.11 -6.41 17.62
CA ASN A 455 11.37 -6.97 18.09
C ASN A 455 12.57 -6.40 17.32
N LYS A 456 12.45 -6.26 15.99
CA LYS A 456 13.51 -5.66 15.16
C LYS A 456 13.74 -4.18 15.51
N LEU A 457 12.69 -3.40 15.72
CA LEU A 457 12.81 -2.00 16.16
C LEU A 457 13.44 -1.88 17.54
N GLN A 458 13.08 -2.76 18.48
CA GLN A 458 13.71 -2.85 19.80
C GLN A 458 15.21 -3.18 19.70
N SER A 459 15.58 -4.15 18.87
CA SER A 459 16.99 -4.50 18.63
C SER A 459 17.75 -3.29 18.09
N LEU A 460 17.23 -2.63 17.05
CA LEU A 460 17.88 -1.45 16.46
C LEU A 460 18.07 -0.32 17.47
N TYR A 461 17.06 -0.06 18.29
CA TYR A 461 17.17 0.95 19.33
C TYR A 461 18.25 0.59 20.36
N ASN A 462 18.31 -0.67 20.79
CA ASN A 462 19.36 -1.16 21.70
C ASN A 462 20.75 -1.11 21.06
N ASP A 463 20.84 -1.30 19.75
CA ASP A 463 22.07 -1.14 18.99
C ASP A 463 22.48 0.33 18.82
N GLY A 464 21.69 1.28 19.35
CA GLY A 464 21.99 2.71 19.32
C GLY A 464 21.55 3.41 18.05
N PHE A 465 20.62 2.84 17.29
CA PHE A 465 19.95 3.56 16.20
C PHE A 465 18.89 4.50 16.73
N LYS A 466 18.83 5.69 16.15
CA LYS A 466 17.65 6.54 16.25
C LYS A 466 16.61 6.06 15.24
N LEU A 467 15.41 5.76 15.73
CA LEU A 467 14.30 5.31 14.92
C LEU A 467 13.48 6.50 14.42
N VAL A 468 13.26 6.58 13.10
CA VAL A 468 12.52 7.67 12.48
C VAL A 468 11.49 7.15 11.49
N ILE A 469 10.27 7.70 11.50
CA ILE A 469 9.24 7.43 10.51
C ILE A 469 9.04 8.67 9.63
N PHE A 470 9.14 8.48 8.32
CA PHE A 470 8.85 9.48 7.29
C PHE A 470 7.69 9.00 6.42
N THR A 471 6.54 9.67 6.49
CA THR A 471 5.32 9.20 5.81
C THR A 471 4.62 10.32 5.03
N ASN A 472 4.11 9.96 3.85
CA ASN A 472 3.36 10.86 2.95
C ASN A 472 1.85 10.72 3.22
N GLU A 473 1.16 11.77 3.66
CA GLU A 473 -0.28 11.71 3.98
C GLU A 473 -1.09 12.83 3.29
N SER A 474 -1.20 12.76 1.96
CA SER A 474 -1.93 13.77 1.16
C SER A 474 -3.42 13.87 1.49
N ASN A 475 -4.01 12.87 2.14
CA ASN A 475 -5.43 12.89 2.50
C ASN A 475 -5.74 13.98 3.52
N ILE A 476 -4.80 14.32 4.42
CA ILE A 476 -4.95 15.40 5.40
C ILE A 476 -5.22 16.73 4.68
N GLU A 477 -4.49 17.04 3.60
CA GLU A 477 -4.74 18.25 2.83
C GLU A 477 -5.94 18.11 1.87
N ARG A 478 -6.11 16.95 1.24
CA ARG A 478 -7.16 16.69 0.25
C ARG A 478 -8.57 16.75 0.85
N TRP A 479 -8.76 16.24 2.07
CA TRP A 479 -10.07 16.11 2.70
C TRP A 479 -10.44 17.33 3.56
N LYS A 480 -10.60 18.50 2.93
CA LYS A 480 -10.85 19.78 3.63
C LYS A 480 -11.97 19.72 4.68
N ASN A 481 -13.11 19.11 4.34
CA ASN A 481 -14.28 19.01 5.23
C ASN A 481 -14.19 17.85 6.24
N LYS A 482 -13.22 16.93 6.08
CA LYS A 482 -13.01 15.77 6.95
C LYS A 482 -11.56 15.73 7.47
N ARG A 483 -10.92 16.90 7.54
CA ARG A 483 -9.49 17.02 7.86
C ARG A 483 -9.20 16.49 9.25
N GLN A 484 -10.04 16.85 10.23
CA GLN A 484 -9.92 16.32 11.59
C GLN A 484 -9.94 14.79 11.61
N VAL A 485 -10.86 14.17 10.87
CA VAL A 485 -10.93 12.70 10.76
C VAL A 485 -9.67 12.10 10.13
N ALA A 486 -9.12 12.73 9.09
CA ALA A 486 -7.88 12.27 8.46
C ALA A 486 -6.68 12.38 9.42
N VAL A 487 -6.58 13.49 10.15
CA VAL A 487 -5.55 13.74 11.17
C VAL A 487 -5.66 12.72 12.30
N ASP A 488 -6.84 12.58 12.92
CA ASP A 488 -7.09 11.64 14.01
C ASP A 488 -6.82 10.20 13.60
N SER A 489 -7.19 9.84 12.36
CA SER A 489 -6.94 8.51 11.82
C SER A 489 -5.45 8.25 11.60
N LYS A 490 -4.66 9.22 11.13
CA LYS A 490 -3.22 9.02 10.93
C LYS A 490 -2.45 9.04 12.26
N ILE A 491 -2.67 10.06 13.08
CA ILE A 491 -2.03 10.20 14.40
C ILE A 491 -2.40 9.01 15.30
N GLY A 492 -3.67 8.60 15.31
CA GLY A 492 -4.12 7.47 16.13
C GLY A 492 -3.45 6.15 15.75
N ARG A 493 -3.24 5.90 14.45
CA ARG A 493 -2.50 4.72 13.97
C ARG A 493 -1.04 4.76 14.42
N LEU A 494 -0.37 5.89 14.24
CA LEU A 494 1.03 6.10 14.64
C LEU A 494 1.22 5.95 16.16
N ASN A 495 0.39 6.61 16.96
CA ASN A 495 0.47 6.52 18.42
C ASN A 495 0.23 5.10 18.92
N SER A 496 -0.71 4.37 18.31
CA SER A 496 -0.97 2.97 18.66
C SER A 496 0.19 2.06 18.27
N PHE A 497 0.81 2.33 17.11
CA PHE A 497 2.00 1.62 16.66
C PHE A 497 3.21 1.85 17.57
N ILE A 498 3.50 3.10 17.93
CA ILE A 498 4.63 3.45 18.82
C ILE A 498 4.47 2.74 20.18
N LYS A 499 3.26 2.75 20.74
CA LYS A 499 2.94 2.01 21.98
C LYS A 499 3.18 0.50 21.83
N LEU A 500 2.85 -0.08 20.68
CA LEU A 500 3.06 -1.51 20.42
C LEU A 500 4.54 -1.84 20.22
N ALA A 501 5.28 -1.00 19.50
CA ALA A 501 6.72 -1.16 19.29
C ALA A 501 7.51 -1.03 20.61
N ASN A 502 6.98 -0.27 21.57
CA ASN A 502 7.55 -0.07 22.90
C ASN A 502 9.00 0.46 22.87
N VAL A 503 9.25 1.35 21.90
CA VAL A 503 10.50 2.10 21.76
C VAL A 503 10.21 3.54 21.33
N PRO A 504 11.04 4.52 21.71
CA PRO A 504 10.89 5.90 21.26
C PRO A 504 11.11 6.01 19.75
N ILE A 505 10.17 6.63 19.03
CA ILE A 505 10.25 6.81 17.58
C ILE A 505 9.92 8.26 17.23
N GLN A 506 10.80 8.90 16.45
CA GLN A 506 10.56 10.24 15.91
C GLN A 506 9.70 10.14 14.64
N VAL A 507 8.63 10.94 14.52
CA VAL A 507 7.70 10.84 13.38
C VAL A 507 7.57 12.16 12.63
N PHE A 508 7.60 12.08 11.30
CA PHE A 508 7.39 13.19 10.37
C PHE A 508 6.37 12.79 9.29
N ILE A 509 5.40 13.66 9.06
CA ILE A 509 4.25 13.46 8.17
C ILE A 509 4.19 14.63 7.18
N ALA A 510 4.37 14.34 5.89
CA ALA A 510 4.15 15.31 4.83
C ALA A 510 2.65 15.36 4.48
N CYS A 511 1.96 16.41 4.93
CA CYS A 511 0.50 16.55 4.77
C CYS A 511 0.07 16.89 3.33
N GLY A 512 0.99 17.37 2.50
CA GLY A 512 0.71 17.81 1.14
C GLY A 512 0.30 19.28 1.02
N VAL A 513 0.31 19.76 -0.23
CA VAL A 513 -0.17 21.09 -0.63
C VAL A 513 -1.50 21.01 -1.37
N SER A 514 -2.23 22.13 -1.40
CA SER A 514 -3.46 22.23 -2.18
C SER A 514 -3.17 22.15 -3.68
N LYS A 515 -4.13 21.63 -4.47
CA LYS A 515 -4.03 21.56 -5.94
C LYS A 515 -3.71 22.96 -6.51
N GLY A 516 -2.62 23.07 -7.25
CA GLY A 516 -2.18 24.32 -7.92
C GLY A 516 -1.11 25.12 -7.18
N GLN A 517 -0.61 24.65 -6.03
CA GLN A 517 0.60 25.21 -5.38
C GLN A 517 1.85 24.43 -5.75
N GLU A 518 3.02 25.04 -5.55
CA GLU A 518 4.34 24.44 -5.76
C GLU A 518 4.50 23.09 -5.05
N HIS A 519 5.42 22.26 -5.54
CA HIS A 519 5.70 20.93 -5.01
C HIS A 519 6.14 20.98 -3.53
N ASP A 520 5.34 20.38 -2.64
CA ASP A 520 5.62 20.26 -1.20
C ASP A 520 7.04 19.74 -0.91
N PRO A 521 7.96 20.55 -0.33
CA PRO A 521 9.35 20.15 -0.11
C PRO A 521 9.49 18.99 0.87
N PHE A 522 8.49 18.76 1.72
CA PHE A 522 8.48 17.67 2.68
C PHE A 522 7.96 16.36 2.08
N ARG A 523 7.33 16.39 0.91
CA ARG A 523 6.74 15.19 0.31
C ARG A 523 7.81 14.34 -0.37
N LYS A 524 7.97 13.08 0.04
CA LYS A 524 8.83 12.10 -0.64
C LYS A 524 8.45 12.01 -2.12
N PRO A 525 9.42 12.04 -3.06
CA PRO A 525 10.85 11.77 -2.87
C PRO A 525 11.73 12.95 -2.42
N LYS A 526 11.17 14.15 -2.19
CA LYS A 526 11.98 15.29 -1.72
C LYS A 526 12.48 15.07 -0.29
N THR A 527 13.65 15.64 0.01
CA THR A 527 14.40 15.40 1.23
C THR A 527 14.03 16.31 2.41
N GLY A 528 13.01 17.16 2.27
CA GLY A 528 12.72 18.19 3.28
C GLY A 528 12.43 17.64 4.68
N MET A 529 11.77 16.48 4.80
CA MET A 529 11.59 15.85 6.13
C MET A 529 12.92 15.41 6.75
N TRP A 530 13.83 14.87 5.94
CA TRP A 530 15.16 14.46 6.39
C TRP A 530 15.99 15.66 6.83
N GLN A 531 16.01 16.73 6.02
CA GLN A 531 16.73 17.96 6.32
C GLN A 531 16.27 18.57 7.66
N ILE A 532 14.96 18.61 7.92
CA ILE A 532 14.43 19.07 9.20
C ILE A 532 14.92 18.17 10.34
N MET A 533 14.82 16.85 10.18
CA MET A 533 15.23 15.89 11.20
C MET A 533 16.72 16.05 11.55
N GLU A 534 17.59 16.08 10.53
CA GLU A 534 19.02 16.21 10.68
C GLU A 534 19.42 17.53 11.35
N GLN A 535 18.89 18.66 10.85
CA GLN A 535 19.30 19.99 11.28
C GLN A 535 18.74 20.38 12.66
N HIS A 536 17.51 19.98 12.97
CA HIS A 536 16.80 20.49 14.15
C HIS A 536 16.47 19.41 15.19
N PHE A 537 16.43 18.15 14.79
CA PHE A 537 16.01 17.08 15.68
C PHE A 537 17.13 16.10 16.03
N ASN A 538 18.38 16.28 15.56
CA ASN A 538 19.50 15.37 15.83
C ASN A 538 20.67 15.97 16.64
N SER A 539 20.43 17.08 17.38
CA SER A 539 21.44 17.76 18.21
C SER A 539 22.77 18.10 17.51
N GLY A 540 22.76 18.25 16.18
CA GLY A 540 23.97 18.50 15.38
C GLY A 540 24.94 17.32 15.31
N ILE A 541 24.53 16.11 15.72
CA ILE A 541 25.34 14.90 15.57
C ILE A 541 25.40 14.54 14.08
N PRO A 542 26.60 14.45 13.48
CA PRO A 542 26.74 14.03 12.08
C PRO A 542 26.22 12.61 11.88
N ILE A 543 25.46 12.40 10.81
CA ILE A 543 24.88 11.10 10.48
C ILE A 543 25.90 10.29 9.66
N ASP A 544 26.16 9.06 10.12
CA ASP A 544 26.94 8.06 9.41
C ASP A 544 26.04 7.40 8.36
N MET A 545 26.18 7.86 7.11
CA MET A 545 25.36 7.42 5.99
C MET A 545 25.58 5.95 5.63
N ASP A 546 26.77 5.41 5.89
CA ASP A 546 27.10 4.01 5.60
C ASP A 546 26.41 3.04 6.58
N LYS A 547 26.21 3.49 7.82
CA LYS A 547 25.50 2.73 8.85
C LYS A 547 24.00 3.00 8.87
N SER A 548 23.56 4.09 8.28
CA SER A 548 22.15 4.50 8.25
C SER A 548 21.42 3.91 7.04
N PHE A 549 20.10 3.75 7.16
CA PHE A 549 19.30 3.17 6.08
C PHE A 549 17.84 3.62 6.11
N TYR A 550 17.16 3.43 4.99
CA TYR A 550 15.73 3.65 4.81
C TYR A 550 15.02 2.36 4.39
N VAL A 551 13.86 2.07 4.97
CA VAL A 551 13.00 0.93 4.58
C VAL A 551 11.63 1.44 4.14
N GLY A 552 11.18 1.07 2.95
CA GLY A 552 9.88 1.52 2.42
C GLY A 552 9.36 0.64 1.30
N ASP A 553 8.04 0.57 1.12
CA ASP A 553 7.40 -0.26 0.10
C ASP A 553 7.37 0.39 -1.29
N ALA A 554 7.44 1.73 -1.36
CA ALA A 554 7.36 2.45 -2.63
C ALA A 554 8.70 2.45 -3.38
N ALA A 555 9.07 1.30 -3.96
CA ALA A 555 10.35 1.06 -4.61
C ALA A 555 10.31 1.09 -6.15
N GLY A 556 9.15 1.37 -6.75
CA GLY A 556 8.98 1.44 -8.20
C GLY A 556 8.88 0.08 -8.88
N ARG A 557 8.56 -0.97 -8.13
CA ARG A 557 8.26 -2.30 -8.70
C ARG A 557 6.92 -2.27 -9.42
N LYS A 558 6.65 -3.29 -10.23
CA LYS A 558 5.48 -3.38 -11.10
C LYS A 558 4.14 -3.14 -10.38
N ASP A 559 4.02 -3.60 -9.13
CA ASP A 559 2.81 -3.47 -8.31
C ASP A 559 2.91 -2.36 -7.25
N ASP A 560 4.03 -1.65 -7.18
CA ASP A 560 4.18 -0.53 -6.25
C ASP A 560 3.38 0.67 -6.76
N HIS A 561 2.72 1.37 -5.85
CA HIS A 561 1.94 2.55 -6.16
C HIS A 561 2.82 3.76 -6.59
N SER A 562 4.10 3.75 -6.22
CA SER A 562 5.10 4.75 -6.58
C SER A 562 6.54 4.25 -6.33
N ASP A 563 7.53 5.05 -6.68
CA ASP A 563 8.96 4.87 -6.39
C ASP A 563 9.49 5.89 -5.36
N ALA A 564 8.58 6.51 -4.60
CA ALA A 564 8.87 7.66 -3.77
C ALA A 564 9.84 7.35 -2.61
N ASP A 565 9.80 6.14 -2.06
CA ASP A 565 10.65 5.73 -0.93
C ASP A 565 12.07 5.45 -1.38
N LYS A 566 12.22 4.71 -2.49
CA LYS A 566 13.52 4.44 -3.09
C LYS A 566 14.20 5.74 -3.53
N LYS A 567 13.49 6.62 -4.23
CA LYS A 567 14.02 7.92 -4.65
C LYS A 567 14.33 8.85 -3.48
N PHE A 568 13.56 8.78 -2.39
CA PHE A 568 13.86 9.52 -1.17
C PHE A 568 15.19 9.06 -0.55
N ALA A 569 15.41 7.75 -0.43
CA ALA A 569 16.65 7.20 0.07
C ALA A 569 17.85 7.54 -0.83
N GLU A 570 17.69 7.41 -2.15
CA GLU A 570 18.71 7.76 -3.14
C GLU A 570 19.09 9.24 -3.08
N ALA A 571 18.10 10.14 -2.98
CA ALA A 571 18.33 11.58 -2.91
C ALA A 571 19.07 12.01 -1.63
N ILE A 572 18.95 11.23 -0.55
CA ILE A 572 19.67 11.46 0.72
C ILE A 572 21.04 10.79 0.72
N GLY A 573 21.22 9.70 -0.04
CA GLY A 573 22.40 8.84 -0.01
C GLY A 573 22.32 7.74 1.05
N LEU A 574 21.11 7.27 1.39
CA LEU A 574 20.90 6.16 2.33
C LEU A 574 20.85 4.81 1.61
N LYS A 575 21.31 3.76 2.30
CA LYS A 575 20.99 2.38 1.91
C LYS A 575 19.48 2.17 1.97
N PHE A 576 18.92 1.53 0.95
CA PHE A 576 17.50 1.26 0.84
C PHE A 576 17.22 -0.24 0.96
N TYR A 577 16.19 -0.60 1.72
CA TYR A 577 15.70 -1.98 1.84
C TYR A 577 14.20 -2.05 1.62
N LEU A 578 13.73 -3.17 1.07
CA LEU A 578 12.30 -3.47 1.03
C LEU A 578 11.81 -4.00 2.38
N PRO A 579 10.54 -3.76 2.76
CA PRO A 579 9.99 -4.26 4.01
C PRO A 579 10.06 -5.78 4.14
N GLU A 580 9.77 -6.53 3.07
CA GLU A 580 9.91 -7.99 3.03
C GLU A 580 11.35 -8.44 3.24
N GLU A 581 12.33 -7.81 2.58
CA GLU A 581 13.74 -8.19 2.70
C GLU A 581 14.26 -7.94 4.12
N TYR A 582 13.77 -6.87 4.76
CA TYR A 582 14.25 -6.43 6.05
C TYR A 582 13.51 -7.09 7.23
N PHE A 583 12.19 -7.25 7.14
CA PHE A 583 11.35 -7.71 8.24
C PHE A 583 10.91 -9.17 8.11
N ASP A 584 10.80 -9.75 6.92
CA ASP A 584 10.35 -11.15 6.69
C ASP A 584 11.48 -12.17 6.90
N GLN A 585 12.26 -11.97 7.97
CA GLN A 585 13.30 -12.88 8.46
C GLN A 585 13.04 -13.24 9.91
#